data_AF-A0A959T4Z3-F1
#
_entry.id   AF-A0A959T4Z3-F1
#
_cell.length_a   1.000
_cell.length_b   1.000
_cell.length_c   1.000
_cell.angle_alpha   90.00
_cell.angle_beta   90.00
_cell.angle_gamma   90.00
#
_symmetry.space_group_name_H-M   'P 1'
#
loop_
_entity.id
_entity.type
_entity.pdbx_description
1 polymer ?
#
loop_
_entity_poly.entity_id
_entity_poly.type
_entity_poly.pdbx_seq_one_letter_code
_entity_poly.pdbx_strand_id
1 'polypeptide(L)'
;SAQGKYGATPEDSVQCVQCLSLYQEFMKQKAYTDALPHLRCATTVCPASSKKMYLDLAKVRKYQLAKEKDAATQSLLADSLYQAYDMRIASFGQRTYVLGRKGVDMLKYTPDRAQEIYATLKESVDGRKEKSEAGPLAAYYQVLYNLYQNGEATKEQMLEEYLRIMGYVEANMANTGGGEDGEDGEDAGTNYYELARNNINELFFQVADCADIGSIVGKLMGERPDDAELHERLLKVMNTKECTEEPSYLPLAEKVHKAKPSSESAYGLGLYLAKQRDMSGSLKYMKEAVDLCSDCTDRVKYLLKAGQVASAAGAHGQSRSFANQVLQV
;
A
#
# COMPACT_ATOMS: atom_id res chain seq x y z
N SER A 1 -29.71 -14.54 10.75
CA SER A 1 -30.87 -14.59 9.85
C SER A 1 -31.14 -16.06 9.51
N ALA A 2 -32.39 -16.51 9.60
CA ALA A 2 -32.80 -17.92 9.47
C ALA A 2 -33.09 -18.34 8.00
N GLN A 3 -32.28 -17.88 7.04
CA GLN A 3 -32.26 -18.43 5.69
C GLN A 3 -31.22 -19.55 5.64
N GLY A 4 -31.61 -20.73 5.17
CA GLY A 4 -30.67 -21.79 4.88
C GLY A 4 -29.71 -21.38 3.76
N LYS A 5 -28.58 -22.08 3.62
CA LYS A 5 -27.57 -21.82 2.59
C LYS A 5 -28.14 -21.72 1.17
N TYR A 6 -29.27 -22.38 0.90
CA TYR A 6 -29.91 -22.44 -0.41
C TYR A 6 -31.28 -21.73 -0.47
N GLY A 7 -31.66 -20.92 0.52
CA GLY A 7 -32.95 -20.20 0.52
C GLY A 7 -33.75 -20.37 1.81
N ALA A 8 -34.92 -19.71 1.91
CA ALA A 8 -35.80 -19.80 3.08
C ALA A 8 -36.74 -21.00 3.00
N THR A 9 -37.17 -21.38 1.80
CA THR A 9 -38.15 -22.46 1.57
C THR A 9 -37.59 -23.60 0.70
N PRO A 10 -38.26 -24.77 0.64
CA PRO A 10 -37.93 -25.82 -0.33
C PRO A 10 -37.99 -25.33 -1.79
N GLU A 11 -38.93 -24.45 -2.12
CA GLU A 11 -39.05 -23.84 -3.44
C GLU A 11 -37.84 -22.94 -3.74
N ASP A 12 -37.42 -22.13 -2.77
CA ASP A 12 -36.20 -21.31 -2.90
C ASP A 12 -34.97 -22.20 -3.11
N SER A 13 -34.90 -23.36 -2.44
CA SER A 13 -33.80 -24.32 -2.60
C SER A 13 -33.71 -24.86 -4.03
N VAL A 14 -34.86 -25.25 -4.61
CA VAL A 14 -34.91 -25.71 -6.00
C VAL A 14 -34.50 -24.58 -6.96
N GLN A 15 -35.04 -23.39 -6.75
CA GLN A 15 -34.72 -22.23 -7.59
C GLN A 15 -33.25 -21.82 -7.46
N CYS A 16 -32.70 -21.84 -6.25
CA CYS A 16 -31.28 -21.58 -6.00
C CYS A 16 -30.42 -22.56 -6.79
N VAL A 17 -30.67 -23.87 -6.68
CA VAL A 17 -29.88 -24.88 -7.41
C VAL A 17 -29.95 -24.67 -8.92
N GLN A 18 -31.13 -24.35 -9.47
CA GLN A 18 -31.28 -24.04 -10.89
C GLN A 18 -30.47 -22.81 -11.31
N CYS A 19 -30.58 -21.72 -10.54
CA CYS A 19 -29.86 -20.48 -10.83
C CYS A 19 -28.35 -20.66 -10.69
N LEU A 20 -27.89 -21.40 -9.67
CA LEU A 20 -26.49 -21.77 -9.46
C LEU A 20 -25.94 -22.56 -10.66
N SER A 21 -26.66 -23.59 -11.09
CA SER A 21 -26.23 -24.46 -12.20
C SER A 21 -26.10 -23.69 -13.52
N LEU A 22 -27.11 -22.88 -13.86
CA LEU A 22 -27.14 -22.13 -15.11
C LEU A 22 -26.07 -21.03 -15.15
N TYR A 23 -25.92 -20.24 -14.08
CA TYR A 23 -24.89 -19.18 -14.10
C TYR A 23 -23.49 -19.80 -14.20
N GLN A 24 -23.22 -20.89 -13.48
CA GLN A 24 -21.89 -21.51 -13.49
C GLN A 24 -21.52 -22.01 -14.87
N GLU A 25 -22.47 -22.59 -15.60
CA GLU A 25 -22.25 -23.07 -16.95
C GLU A 25 -21.95 -21.92 -17.92
N PHE A 26 -22.75 -20.86 -17.91
CA PHE A 26 -22.47 -19.67 -18.74
C PHE A 26 -21.15 -18.98 -18.35
N MET A 27 -20.81 -18.91 -17.05
CA MET A 27 -19.53 -18.35 -16.59
C MET A 27 -18.33 -19.17 -17.08
N LYS A 28 -18.41 -20.51 -17.12
CA LYS A 28 -17.36 -21.38 -17.68
C LYS A 28 -17.16 -21.11 -19.17
N GLN A 29 -18.25 -20.90 -19.91
CA GLN A 29 -18.22 -20.56 -21.33
C GLN A 29 -17.84 -19.09 -21.60
N LYS A 30 -17.62 -18.28 -20.55
CA LYS A 30 -17.39 -16.82 -20.63
C LYS A 30 -18.55 -16.05 -21.30
N ALA A 31 -19.75 -16.64 -21.33
CA ALA A 31 -20.97 -16.03 -21.82
C ALA A 31 -21.56 -15.10 -20.75
N TYR A 32 -20.88 -13.98 -20.47
CA TYR A 32 -21.20 -13.11 -19.33
C TYR A 32 -22.59 -12.45 -19.40
N THR A 33 -23.06 -12.15 -20.62
CA THR A 33 -24.41 -11.59 -20.82
C THR A 33 -25.48 -12.59 -20.41
N ASP A 34 -25.32 -13.86 -20.81
CA ASP A 34 -26.26 -14.93 -20.51
C ASP A 34 -26.16 -15.43 -19.06
N ALA A 35 -24.97 -15.34 -18.46
CA ALA A 35 -24.77 -15.65 -17.05
C ALA A 35 -25.50 -14.67 -16.11
N LEU A 36 -25.64 -13.40 -16.50
CA LEU A 36 -26.06 -12.32 -15.61
C LEU A 36 -27.48 -12.51 -15.01
N PRO A 37 -28.53 -12.88 -15.77
CA PRO A 37 -29.85 -13.14 -15.20
C PRO A 37 -29.83 -14.24 -14.13
N HIS A 38 -29.11 -15.33 -14.37
CA HIS A 38 -29.00 -16.45 -13.43
C HIS A 38 -28.16 -16.08 -12.20
N LEU A 39 -27.13 -15.25 -12.37
CA LEU A 39 -26.32 -14.75 -11.27
C LEU A 39 -27.09 -13.77 -10.37
N ARG A 40 -27.92 -12.90 -10.97
CA ARG A 40 -28.87 -12.05 -10.22
C ARG A 40 -29.89 -12.88 -9.45
N CYS A 41 -30.43 -13.93 -10.08
CA CYS A 41 -31.31 -14.87 -9.38
C CYS A 41 -30.62 -15.50 -8.17
N ALA A 42 -29.42 -16.07 -8.35
CA ALA A 42 -28.72 -16.77 -7.28
C ALA A 42 -28.34 -15.84 -6.11
N THR A 43 -27.89 -14.62 -6.40
CA THR A 43 -27.58 -13.60 -5.37
C THR A 43 -28.82 -13.09 -4.62
N THR A 44 -30.02 -13.21 -5.21
CA THR A 44 -31.28 -12.81 -4.58
C THR A 44 -31.89 -13.94 -3.76
N VAL A 45 -31.97 -15.15 -4.33
CA VAL A 45 -32.66 -16.30 -3.75
C VAL A 45 -31.83 -16.96 -2.65
N CYS A 46 -30.51 -17.07 -2.86
CA CYS A 46 -29.62 -17.74 -1.92
C CYS A 46 -28.30 -16.97 -1.72
N PRO A 47 -28.37 -15.73 -1.19
CA PRO A 47 -27.22 -14.84 -1.02
C PRO A 47 -26.08 -15.43 -0.18
N ALA A 48 -26.40 -16.34 0.76
CA ALA A 48 -25.43 -17.00 1.64
C ALA A 48 -24.80 -18.28 1.03
N SER A 49 -25.17 -18.65 -0.20
CA SER A 49 -24.75 -19.93 -0.78
C SER A 49 -23.26 -20.01 -1.12
N SER A 50 -22.67 -18.93 -1.66
CA SER A 50 -21.25 -18.85 -1.98
C SER A 50 -20.74 -17.43 -2.21
N LYS A 51 -19.58 -17.09 -1.64
CA LYS A 51 -18.86 -15.83 -1.90
C LYS A 51 -18.54 -15.65 -3.39
N LYS A 52 -18.28 -16.75 -4.10
CA LYS A 52 -17.89 -16.76 -5.52
C LYS A 52 -18.92 -16.07 -6.43
N MET A 53 -20.20 -16.14 -6.10
CA MET A 53 -21.25 -15.48 -6.90
C MET A 53 -21.02 -13.97 -6.98
N TYR A 54 -20.62 -13.35 -5.87
CA TYR A 54 -20.36 -11.91 -5.83
C TYR A 54 -19.06 -11.55 -6.56
N LEU A 55 -18.05 -12.40 -6.49
CA LEU A 55 -16.81 -12.25 -7.28
C LEU A 55 -17.10 -12.34 -8.78
N ASP A 56 -17.90 -13.33 -9.18
CA ASP A 56 -18.34 -13.53 -10.56
C ASP A 56 -19.23 -12.35 -11.03
N LEU A 57 -20.07 -11.81 -10.15
CA LEU A 57 -20.92 -10.65 -10.47
C LEU A 57 -20.07 -9.41 -10.71
N ALA A 58 -19.10 -9.15 -9.83
CA ALA A 58 -18.13 -8.08 -10.01
C ALA A 58 -17.35 -8.27 -11.33
N LYS A 59 -16.94 -9.50 -11.65
CA LYS A 59 -16.26 -9.82 -12.92
C LYS A 59 -17.12 -9.51 -14.15
N VAL A 60 -18.39 -9.89 -14.13
CA VAL A 60 -19.35 -9.58 -15.21
C VAL A 60 -19.51 -8.06 -15.36
N ARG A 61 -19.64 -7.31 -14.27
CA ARG A 61 -19.75 -5.84 -14.32
C ARG A 61 -18.50 -5.17 -14.88
N LYS A 62 -17.31 -5.59 -14.45
CA LYS A 62 -16.03 -5.10 -15.00
C LYS A 62 -15.90 -5.39 -16.49
N TYR A 63 -16.37 -6.55 -16.95
CA TYR A 63 -16.41 -6.87 -18.38
C TYR A 63 -17.34 -5.93 -19.16
N GLN A 64 -18.53 -5.63 -18.62
CA GLN A 64 -19.45 -4.67 -19.24
C GLN A 64 -18.86 -3.26 -19.28
N LEU A 65 -18.27 -2.80 -18.17
CA LEU A 65 -17.58 -1.51 -18.08
C LEU A 65 -16.47 -1.35 -19.12
N ALA A 66 -15.69 -2.41 -19.36
CA ALA A 66 -14.61 -2.40 -20.35
C ALA A 66 -15.10 -2.29 -21.81
N LYS A 67 -16.38 -2.58 -22.06
CA LYS A 67 -17.00 -2.56 -23.40
C LYS A 67 -17.93 -1.37 -23.62
N GLU A 68 -18.47 -0.83 -22.54
CA GLU A 68 -19.37 0.30 -22.58
C GLU A 68 -18.60 1.59 -22.91
N LYS A 69 -19.19 2.43 -23.75
CA LYS A 69 -18.61 3.72 -24.18
C LYS A 69 -19.44 4.91 -23.73
N ASP A 70 -20.73 4.70 -23.46
CA ASP A 70 -21.61 5.75 -22.95
C ASP A 70 -21.32 6.02 -21.46
N ALA A 71 -21.00 7.28 -21.13
CA ALA A 71 -20.59 7.67 -19.79
C ALA A 71 -21.70 7.47 -18.74
N ALA A 72 -22.96 7.74 -19.11
CA ALA A 72 -24.09 7.56 -18.20
C ALA A 72 -24.29 6.06 -17.87
N THR A 73 -24.19 5.19 -18.87
CA THR A 73 -24.28 3.74 -18.71
C THR A 73 -23.07 3.19 -17.95
N GLN A 74 -21.86 3.70 -18.19
CA GLN A 74 -20.68 3.36 -17.38
C GLN A 74 -20.90 3.68 -15.90
N SER A 75 -21.46 4.84 -15.57
CA SER A 75 -21.76 5.21 -14.18
C SER A 75 -22.73 4.22 -13.52
N LEU A 76 -23.82 3.86 -14.21
CA LEU A 76 -24.80 2.88 -13.71
C LEU A 76 -24.20 1.47 -13.54
N LEU A 77 -23.31 1.07 -14.45
CA LEU A 77 -22.59 -0.20 -14.35
C LEU A 77 -21.59 -0.21 -13.19
N ALA A 78 -20.94 0.92 -12.91
CA ALA A 78 -20.06 1.11 -11.77
C ALA A 78 -20.84 1.02 -10.45
N ASP A 79 -22.00 1.68 -10.35
CA ASP A 79 -22.88 1.56 -9.17
C ASP A 79 -23.33 0.10 -8.95
N SER A 80 -23.67 -0.61 -10.03
CA SER A 80 -23.98 -2.04 -9.95
C SER A 80 -22.78 -2.92 -9.55
N LEU A 81 -21.55 -2.54 -9.89
CA LEU A 81 -20.33 -3.19 -9.43
C LEU A 81 -20.16 -2.97 -7.91
N TYR A 82 -20.37 -1.75 -7.43
CA TYR A 82 -20.26 -1.42 -6.01
C TYR A 82 -21.33 -2.12 -5.17
N GLN A 83 -22.54 -2.26 -5.70
CA GLN A 83 -23.59 -3.07 -5.07
C GLN A 83 -23.18 -4.54 -4.91
N ALA A 84 -22.44 -5.11 -5.88
CA ALA A 84 -21.93 -6.48 -5.75
C ALA A 84 -20.97 -6.64 -4.56
N TYR A 85 -20.12 -5.64 -4.32
CA TYR A 85 -19.27 -5.57 -3.14
C TYR A 85 -20.09 -5.47 -1.85
N ASP A 86 -21.09 -4.58 -1.82
CA ASP A 86 -21.94 -4.39 -0.63
C ASP A 86 -22.78 -5.62 -0.31
N MET A 87 -23.30 -6.33 -1.32
CA MET A 87 -24.01 -7.61 -1.12
C MET A 87 -23.07 -8.71 -0.58
N ARG A 88 -21.81 -8.76 -1.04
CA ARG A 88 -20.80 -9.66 -0.46
C ARG A 88 -20.60 -9.36 1.02
N ILE A 89 -20.46 -8.09 1.38
CA ILE A 89 -20.28 -7.65 2.77
C ILE A 89 -21.49 -8.04 3.62
N ALA A 90 -22.70 -7.76 3.13
CA ALA A 90 -23.94 -8.09 3.84
C ALA A 90 -24.10 -9.60 4.05
N SER A 91 -23.65 -10.42 3.10
CA SER A 91 -23.83 -11.88 3.14
C SER A 91 -22.73 -12.63 3.90
N PHE A 92 -21.49 -12.13 3.86
CA PHE A 92 -20.31 -12.86 4.31
C PHE A 92 -19.36 -12.06 5.23
N GLY A 93 -19.67 -10.81 5.52
CA GLY A 93 -18.83 -9.93 6.32
C GLY A 93 -17.55 -9.53 5.59
N GLN A 94 -16.40 -9.59 6.27
CA GLN A 94 -15.10 -9.16 5.73
C GLN A 94 -15.11 -7.70 5.23
N ARG A 95 -15.89 -6.82 5.86
CA ARG A 95 -16.14 -5.45 5.41
C ARG A 95 -14.86 -4.71 5.03
N THR A 96 -13.90 -4.60 5.95
CA THR A 96 -12.65 -3.86 5.72
C THR A 96 -11.79 -4.45 4.61
N TYR A 97 -11.83 -5.77 4.40
CA TYR A 97 -11.18 -6.43 3.25
C TYR A 97 -11.87 -6.10 1.93
N VAL A 98 -13.19 -6.27 1.87
CA VAL A 98 -13.97 -6.08 0.65
C VAL A 98 -14.01 -4.61 0.23
N LEU A 99 -14.06 -3.68 1.18
CA LEU A 99 -14.01 -2.24 0.90
C LEU A 99 -12.70 -1.79 0.26
N GLY A 100 -11.56 -2.41 0.59
CA GLY A 100 -10.29 -2.09 -0.05
C GLY A 100 -10.34 -2.33 -1.55
N ARG A 101 -10.84 -3.50 -1.94
CA ARG A 101 -11.02 -3.88 -3.35
C ARG A 101 -12.11 -3.05 -4.05
N LYS A 102 -13.21 -2.74 -3.35
CA LYS A 102 -14.25 -1.82 -3.85
C LYS A 102 -13.64 -0.45 -4.15
N GLY A 103 -12.89 0.12 -3.22
CA GLY A 103 -12.25 1.43 -3.36
C GLY A 103 -11.25 1.51 -4.52
N VAL A 104 -10.47 0.45 -4.75
CA VAL A 104 -9.58 0.35 -5.92
C VAL A 104 -10.37 0.43 -7.24
N ASP A 105 -11.50 -0.27 -7.35
CA ASP A 105 -12.36 -0.16 -8.53
C ASP A 105 -13.07 1.18 -8.63
N MET A 106 -13.45 1.81 -7.51
CA MET A 106 -14.02 3.15 -7.51
C MET A 106 -13.02 4.16 -8.05
N LEU A 107 -11.75 4.09 -7.63
CA LEU A 107 -10.68 4.93 -8.16
C LEU A 107 -10.49 4.75 -9.67
N LYS A 108 -10.71 3.54 -10.19
CA LYS A 108 -10.58 3.23 -11.61
C LYS A 108 -11.76 3.71 -12.46
N TYR A 109 -12.99 3.44 -12.02
CA TYR A 109 -14.19 3.62 -12.85
C TYR A 109 -14.97 4.90 -12.55
N THR A 110 -14.80 5.50 -11.36
CA THR A 110 -15.45 6.75 -10.95
C THR A 110 -14.46 7.65 -10.19
N PRO A 111 -13.32 8.04 -10.81
CA PRO A 111 -12.29 8.84 -10.15
C PRO A 111 -12.78 10.22 -9.68
N ASP A 112 -13.88 10.70 -10.25
CA ASP A 112 -14.57 11.94 -9.88
C ASP A 112 -15.20 11.88 -8.48
N ARG A 113 -15.45 10.69 -7.92
CA ARG A 113 -16.01 10.50 -6.57
C ARG A 113 -14.94 10.46 -5.48
N ALA A 114 -13.93 11.33 -5.57
CA ALA A 114 -12.70 11.26 -4.76
C ALA A 114 -12.95 11.16 -3.24
N GLN A 115 -13.89 11.93 -2.70
CA GLN A 115 -14.26 11.87 -1.27
C GLN A 115 -14.87 10.52 -0.86
N GLU A 116 -15.74 9.95 -1.69
CA GLU A 116 -16.37 8.64 -1.43
C GLU A 116 -15.33 7.51 -1.51
N ILE A 117 -14.43 7.59 -2.49
CA ILE A 117 -13.30 6.68 -2.67
C ILE A 117 -12.37 6.75 -1.45
N TYR A 118 -12.02 7.95 -1.00
CA TYR A 118 -11.18 8.17 0.18
C TYR A 118 -11.81 7.58 1.43
N ALA A 119 -13.09 7.86 1.71
CA ALA A 119 -13.79 7.29 2.86
C ALA A 119 -13.83 5.75 2.82
N THR A 120 -14.10 5.18 1.64
CA THR A 120 -14.15 3.73 1.43
C THR A 120 -12.80 3.07 1.69
N LEU A 121 -11.73 3.63 1.11
CA LEU A 121 -10.37 3.11 1.28
C LEU A 121 -9.84 3.34 2.69
N LYS A 122 -10.16 4.49 3.31
CA LYS A 122 -9.79 4.78 4.70
C LYS A 122 -10.37 3.76 5.67
N GLU A 123 -11.65 3.43 5.54
CA GLU A 123 -12.28 2.40 6.38
C GLU A 123 -11.57 1.05 6.23
N SER A 124 -11.19 0.69 5.00
CA SER A 124 -10.42 -0.53 4.71
C SER A 124 -9.06 -0.51 5.38
N VAL A 125 -8.26 0.53 5.13
CA VAL A 125 -6.87 0.65 5.59
C VAL A 125 -6.82 0.78 7.12
N ASP A 126 -7.69 1.57 7.73
CA ASP A 126 -7.73 1.75 9.19
C ASP A 126 -8.16 0.47 9.91
N GLY A 127 -9.06 -0.30 9.29
CA GLY A 127 -9.53 -1.58 9.83
C GLY A 127 -8.57 -2.75 9.62
N ARG A 128 -7.72 -2.70 8.59
CA ARG A 128 -6.76 -3.78 8.26
C ARG A 128 -5.34 -3.51 8.71
N LYS A 129 -4.91 -2.25 8.74
CA LYS A 129 -3.56 -1.80 9.12
C LYS A 129 -2.49 -2.55 8.32
N GLU A 130 -1.58 -3.25 8.99
CA GLU A 130 -0.52 -4.08 8.39
C GLU A 130 -1.06 -5.25 7.58
N LYS A 131 -2.34 -5.64 7.71
CA LYS A 131 -2.95 -6.67 6.85
C LYS A 131 -3.54 -6.11 5.55
N SER A 132 -3.44 -4.81 5.31
CA SER A 132 -3.99 -4.18 4.10
C SER A 132 -3.28 -4.69 2.85
N GLU A 133 -4.03 -4.96 1.79
CA GLU A 133 -3.46 -5.40 0.52
C GLU A 133 -2.70 -4.25 -0.16
N ALA A 134 -1.68 -4.59 -0.96
CA ALA A 134 -0.81 -3.60 -1.65
C ALA A 134 -1.61 -2.62 -2.53
N GLY A 135 -2.58 -3.14 -3.31
CA GLY A 135 -3.44 -2.33 -4.18
C GLY A 135 -4.25 -1.26 -3.43
N PRO A 136 -5.04 -1.64 -2.40
CA PRO A 136 -5.73 -0.70 -1.52
C PRO A 136 -4.82 0.34 -0.84
N LEU A 137 -3.62 -0.02 -0.38
CA LEU A 137 -2.67 0.93 0.21
C LEU A 137 -2.23 1.98 -0.81
N ALA A 138 -1.85 1.56 -2.01
CA ALA A 138 -1.47 2.47 -3.09
C ALA A 138 -2.65 3.35 -3.56
N ALA A 139 -3.83 2.76 -3.74
CA ALA A 139 -5.03 3.49 -4.13
C ALA A 139 -5.46 4.52 -3.08
N TYR A 140 -5.31 4.20 -1.79
CA TYR A 140 -5.65 5.10 -0.69
C TYR A 140 -4.77 6.35 -0.73
N TYR A 141 -3.47 6.18 -0.91
CA TYR A 141 -2.56 7.32 -1.02
C TYR A 141 -2.77 8.11 -2.33
N GLN A 142 -3.06 7.42 -3.43
CA GLN A 142 -3.39 8.07 -4.71
C GLN A 142 -4.63 8.96 -4.60
N VAL A 143 -5.71 8.50 -3.94
CA VAL A 143 -6.90 9.34 -3.78
C VAL A 143 -6.64 10.50 -2.82
N LEU A 144 -5.84 10.30 -1.76
CA LEU A 144 -5.43 11.40 -0.88
C LEU A 144 -4.62 12.46 -1.65
N TYR A 145 -3.71 12.04 -2.52
CA TYR A 145 -2.99 12.94 -3.43
C TYR A 145 -3.95 13.71 -4.34
N ASN A 146 -4.97 13.05 -4.92
CA ASN A 146 -5.97 13.71 -5.76
C ASN A 146 -6.76 14.78 -4.96
N LEU A 147 -7.14 14.46 -3.72
CA LEU A 147 -7.79 15.43 -2.81
C LEU A 147 -6.85 16.60 -2.51
N TYR A 148 -5.56 16.36 -2.30
CA TYR A 148 -4.57 17.42 -2.12
C TYR A 148 -4.46 18.33 -3.35
N GLN A 149 -4.39 17.76 -4.56
CA GLN A 149 -4.35 18.54 -5.81
C GLN A 149 -5.61 19.41 -5.99
N ASN A 150 -6.74 18.99 -5.44
CA ASN A 150 -7.99 19.74 -5.44
C ASN A 150 -8.13 20.73 -4.26
N GLY A 151 -7.14 20.83 -3.36
CA GLY A 151 -7.19 21.68 -2.16
C GLY A 151 -8.08 21.15 -1.04
N GLU A 152 -8.50 19.88 -1.10
CA GLU A 152 -9.36 19.21 -0.12
C GLU A 152 -8.57 18.43 0.95
N ALA A 153 -7.28 18.24 0.76
CA ALA A 153 -6.35 17.69 1.75
C ALA A 153 -5.12 18.59 1.90
N THR A 154 -4.48 18.56 3.07
CA THR A 154 -3.29 19.37 3.38
C THR A 154 -2.00 18.59 3.17
N LYS A 155 -0.88 19.33 3.10
CA LYS A 155 0.46 18.76 2.99
C LYS A 155 0.85 17.94 4.22
N GLU A 156 0.44 18.40 5.40
CA GLU A 156 0.62 17.70 6.67
C GLU A 156 -0.11 16.35 6.65
N GLN A 157 -1.38 16.33 6.18
CA GLN A 157 -2.13 15.08 6.02
C GLN A 157 -1.43 14.12 5.06
N MET A 158 -0.87 14.61 3.95
CA MET A 158 -0.09 13.79 3.02
C MET A 158 1.12 13.12 3.68
N LEU A 159 1.85 13.83 4.55
CA LEU A 159 3.02 13.27 5.24
C LEU A 159 2.62 12.31 6.37
N GLU A 160 1.63 12.66 7.19
CA GLU A 160 1.17 11.78 8.27
C GLU A 160 0.67 10.43 7.72
N GLU A 161 -0.13 10.47 6.66
CA GLU A 161 -0.64 9.27 6.00
C GLU A 161 0.48 8.50 5.26
N TYR A 162 1.45 9.20 4.67
CA TYR A 162 2.62 8.55 4.07
C TYR A 162 3.40 7.72 5.10
N LEU A 163 3.73 8.30 6.25
CA LEU A 163 4.46 7.60 7.32
C LEU A 163 3.71 6.35 7.81
N ARG A 164 2.39 6.47 7.94
CA ARG A 164 1.52 5.38 8.38
C ARG A 164 1.45 4.25 7.37
N ILE A 165 1.12 4.57 6.11
CA ILE A 165 0.97 3.60 5.02
C ILE A 165 2.31 2.93 4.71
N MET A 166 3.41 3.69 4.68
CA MET A 166 4.75 3.12 4.46
C MET A 166 5.13 2.13 5.54
N GLY A 167 4.77 2.39 6.80
CA GLY A 167 4.93 1.40 7.87
C GLY A 167 4.19 0.08 7.59
N TYR A 168 2.96 0.15 7.07
CA TYR A 168 2.20 -1.06 6.69
C TYR A 168 2.82 -1.78 5.49
N VAL A 169 3.29 -1.05 4.48
CA VAL A 169 3.98 -1.62 3.31
C VAL A 169 5.25 -2.35 3.75
N GLU A 170 6.07 -1.73 4.59
CA GLU A 170 7.32 -2.31 5.07
C GLU A 170 7.09 -3.54 5.95
N ALA A 171 6.09 -3.52 6.83
CA ALA A 171 5.70 -4.69 7.63
C ALA A 171 5.30 -5.88 6.75
N ASN A 172 4.58 -5.64 5.64
CA ASN A 172 4.24 -6.71 4.68
C ASN A 172 5.46 -7.20 3.90
N MET A 173 6.35 -6.30 3.49
CA MET A 173 7.58 -6.68 2.77
C MET A 173 8.54 -7.49 3.64
N ALA A 174 8.57 -7.23 4.96
CA ALA A 174 9.35 -8.00 5.92
C ALA A 174 8.74 -9.39 6.22
N ASN A 175 7.42 -9.53 6.07
CA ASN A 175 6.73 -10.81 6.20
C ASN A 175 6.88 -11.63 4.90
N THR A 176 7.99 -12.37 4.80
CA THR A 176 8.25 -13.33 3.70
C THR A 176 7.33 -14.55 3.72
N GLY A 177 6.57 -14.75 4.80
CA GLY A 177 5.45 -15.68 4.89
C GLY A 177 4.17 -14.97 4.46
N GLY A 178 3.79 -15.16 3.19
CA GLY A 178 2.54 -14.65 2.64
C GLY A 178 1.37 -14.85 3.60
N GLY A 179 0.57 -13.80 3.78
CA GLY A 179 -0.55 -13.81 4.72
C GLY A 179 -1.36 -15.10 4.61
N GLU A 180 -1.36 -15.88 5.69
CA GLU A 180 -2.19 -17.08 5.85
C GLU A 180 -3.70 -16.78 5.86
N ASP A 181 -4.10 -15.53 5.66
CA ASP A 181 -5.50 -15.12 5.49
C ASP A 181 -5.96 -15.18 4.01
N GLY A 182 -5.33 -16.06 3.21
CA GLY A 182 -5.69 -16.35 1.82
C GLY A 182 -6.98 -17.15 1.70
N GLU A 183 -8.14 -16.53 1.93
CA GLU A 183 -9.40 -17.10 1.43
C GLU A 183 -9.62 -16.85 -0.08
N ASP A 184 -8.87 -15.93 -0.68
CA ASP A 184 -8.83 -15.70 -2.14
C ASP A 184 -7.37 -15.34 -2.52
N GLY A 185 -6.48 -16.34 -2.45
CA GLY A 185 -5.03 -16.16 -2.64
C GLY A 185 -4.67 -15.63 -4.03
N GLU A 186 -4.05 -14.45 -4.09
CA GLU A 186 -3.37 -13.95 -5.29
C GLU A 186 -2.31 -12.84 -5.04
N ASP A 187 -2.25 -12.22 -3.84
CA ASP A 187 -1.45 -11.00 -3.60
C ASP A 187 -0.23 -11.16 -2.66
N ALA A 188 0.31 -12.37 -2.52
CA ALA A 188 1.42 -12.65 -1.57
C ALA A 188 2.83 -12.54 -2.20
N GLY A 189 3.04 -11.62 -3.14
CA GLY A 189 4.36 -11.38 -3.72
C GLY A 189 4.99 -10.09 -3.18
N THR A 190 6.23 -10.16 -2.67
CA THR A 190 7.09 -9.00 -2.34
C THR A 190 7.08 -7.93 -3.45
N ASN A 191 6.99 -8.35 -4.72
CA ASN A 191 6.92 -7.48 -5.90
C ASN A 191 5.72 -6.50 -5.88
N TYR A 192 4.54 -6.89 -5.38
CA TYR A 192 3.37 -6.01 -5.37
C TYR A 192 3.50 -4.90 -4.31
N TYR A 193 4.04 -5.21 -3.14
CA TYR A 193 4.32 -4.21 -2.11
C TYR A 193 5.48 -3.30 -2.51
N GLU A 194 6.47 -3.79 -3.24
CA GLU A 194 7.50 -2.94 -3.87
C GLU A 194 6.90 -1.96 -4.87
N LEU A 195 5.98 -2.41 -5.72
CA LEU A 195 5.27 -1.53 -6.66
C LEU A 195 4.42 -0.49 -5.91
N ALA A 196 3.66 -0.92 -4.89
CA ALA A 196 2.88 0.00 -4.07
C ALA A 196 3.76 1.05 -3.40
N ARG A 197 4.87 0.63 -2.80
CA ARG A 197 5.89 1.52 -2.22
C ARG A 197 6.37 2.55 -3.23
N ASN A 198 6.76 2.11 -4.42
CA ASN A 198 7.32 2.99 -5.44
C ASN A 198 6.28 4.02 -5.90
N ASN A 199 5.04 3.61 -6.11
CA ASN A 199 3.95 4.53 -6.48
C ASN A 199 3.64 5.53 -5.36
N ILE A 200 3.57 5.09 -4.11
CA ILE A 200 3.33 5.97 -2.95
C ILE A 200 4.47 7.00 -2.82
N ASN A 201 5.72 6.54 -2.93
CA ASN A 201 6.90 7.40 -2.91
C ASN A 201 6.85 8.44 -4.04
N GLU A 202 6.54 8.03 -5.27
CA GLU A 202 6.44 8.93 -6.41
C GLU A 202 5.47 10.09 -6.14
N LEU A 203 4.27 9.79 -5.64
CA LEU A 203 3.26 10.81 -5.33
C LEU A 203 3.67 11.70 -4.16
N PHE A 204 4.14 11.13 -3.05
CA PHE A 204 4.57 11.89 -1.89
C PHE A 204 5.70 12.85 -2.27
N PHE A 205 6.64 12.37 -3.09
CA PHE A 205 7.81 13.13 -3.50
C PHE A 205 7.53 14.25 -4.50
N GLN A 206 6.37 14.24 -5.18
CA GLN A 206 5.91 15.39 -5.96
C GLN A 206 5.37 16.53 -5.08
N VAL A 207 4.91 16.20 -3.87
CA VAL A 207 4.28 17.16 -2.96
C VAL A 207 5.30 17.79 -2.02
N ALA A 208 6.15 16.97 -1.40
CA ALA A 208 7.00 17.40 -0.30
C ALA A 208 8.43 17.76 -0.75
N ASP A 209 8.83 19.00 -0.45
CA ASP A 209 10.22 19.43 -0.51
C ASP A 209 10.90 19.28 0.86
N CYS A 210 12.21 19.52 0.92
CA CYS A 210 12.95 19.34 2.18
C CYS A 210 12.54 20.33 3.27
N ALA A 211 12.15 21.56 2.93
CA ALA A 211 11.73 22.54 3.93
C ALA A 211 10.41 22.12 4.58
N ASP A 212 9.46 21.60 3.79
CA ASP A 212 8.20 21.07 4.32
C ASP A 212 8.44 19.83 5.19
N ILE A 213 9.25 18.89 4.69
CA ILE A 213 9.60 17.67 5.42
C ILE A 213 10.28 18.05 6.74
N GLY A 214 11.27 18.94 6.70
CA GLY A 214 12.01 19.40 7.86
C GLY A 214 11.10 20.04 8.92
N SER A 215 10.19 20.92 8.50
CA SER A 215 9.20 21.58 9.35
C SER A 215 8.26 20.59 10.04
N ILE A 216 7.64 19.68 9.27
CA ILE A 216 6.68 18.72 9.81
C ILE A 216 7.39 17.68 10.70
N VAL A 217 8.59 17.22 10.32
CA VAL A 217 9.42 16.37 11.18
C VAL A 217 9.69 17.06 12.51
N GLY A 218 10.12 18.32 12.49
CA GLY A 218 10.38 19.09 13.71
C GLY A 218 9.14 19.20 14.61
N LYS A 219 7.96 19.47 14.02
CA LYS A 219 6.69 19.49 14.74
C LYS A 219 6.36 18.14 15.38
N LEU A 220 6.40 17.05 14.61
CA LEU A 220 6.07 15.70 15.09
C LEU A 220 7.02 15.20 16.17
N MET A 221 8.32 15.53 16.06
CA MET A 221 9.31 15.25 17.12
C MET A 221 8.97 15.96 18.44
N GLY A 222 8.41 17.17 18.37
CA GLY A 222 7.97 17.93 19.53
C GLY A 222 6.68 17.40 20.15
N GLU A 223 5.72 17.01 19.31
CA GLU A 223 4.42 16.48 19.76
C GLU A 223 4.51 15.04 20.30
N ARG A 224 5.44 14.24 19.77
CA ARG A 224 5.57 12.80 20.11
C ARG A 224 7.02 12.44 20.47
N PRO A 225 7.60 13.04 21.52
CA PRO A 225 9.03 12.98 21.81
C PRO A 225 9.54 11.57 22.18
N ASP A 226 8.68 10.65 22.61
CA ASP A 226 9.08 9.30 23.04
C ASP A 226 8.69 8.20 22.04
N ASP A 227 8.15 8.55 20.87
CA ASP A 227 7.77 7.57 19.85
C ASP A 227 8.97 7.20 18.97
N ALA A 228 9.74 6.20 19.40
CA ALA A 228 10.91 5.72 18.67
C ALA A 228 10.59 5.20 17.26
N GLU A 229 9.43 4.55 17.07
CA GLU A 229 9.03 3.98 15.78
C GLU A 229 8.65 5.08 14.78
N LEU A 230 8.01 6.15 15.25
CA LEU A 230 7.78 7.35 14.46
C LEU A 230 9.11 8.02 14.07
N HIS A 231 10.02 8.21 15.01
CA HIS A 231 11.31 8.86 14.73
C HIS A 231 12.13 8.08 13.69
N GLU A 232 12.15 6.75 13.76
CA GLU A 232 12.83 5.91 12.77
C GLU A 232 12.20 6.07 11.37
N ARG A 233 10.87 6.10 11.28
CA ARG A 233 10.15 6.36 10.02
C ARG A 233 10.43 7.76 9.47
N LEU A 234 10.39 8.80 10.31
CA LEU A 234 10.71 10.18 9.93
C LEU A 234 12.13 10.28 9.36
N LEU A 235 13.11 9.62 9.99
CA LEU A 235 14.50 9.64 9.55
C LEU A 235 14.63 8.99 8.16
N LYS A 236 13.95 7.87 7.94
CA LYS A 236 13.92 7.20 6.64
C LYS A 236 13.38 8.11 5.53
N VAL A 237 12.33 8.89 5.81
CA VAL A 237 11.80 9.88 4.85
C VAL A 237 12.86 10.91 4.50
N MET A 238 13.49 11.52 5.50
CA MET A 238 14.52 12.55 5.29
C MET A 238 15.73 11.98 4.54
N ASN A 239 16.15 10.75 4.84
CA ASN A 239 17.24 10.06 4.14
C ASN A 239 16.90 9.79 2.68
N THR A 240 15.66 9.36 2.40
CA THR A 240 15.24 9.03 1.03
C THR A 240 15.15 10.26 0.15
N LYS A 241 14.78 11.41 0.74
CA LYS A 241 14.75 12.72 0.09
C LYS A 241 16.06 13.51 0.17
N GLU A 242 17.08 12.94 0.81
CA GLU A 242 18.39 13.56 1.06
C GLU A 242 18.32 14.93 1.78
N CYS A 243 17.34 15.13 2.65
CA CYS A 243 17.09 16.39 3.39
C CYS A 243 18.05 16.62 4.57
N THR A 244 19.33 16.29 4.38
CA THR A 244 20.39 16.31 5.39
C THR A 244 20.78 17.71 5.89
N GLU A 245 20.34 18.75 5.19
CA GLU A 245 20.60 20.16 5.53
C GLU A 245 19.51 20.77 6.41
N GLU A 246 18.38 20.07 6.59
CA GLU A 246 17.28 20.58 7.40
C GLU A 246 17.64 20.62 8.89
N PRO A 247 17.25 21.67 9.65
CA PRO A 247 17.60 21.80 11.06
C PRO A 247 17.13 20.64 11.94
N SER A 248 16.03 19.98 11.58
CA SER A 248 15.48 18.82 12.30
C SER A 248 16.24 17.52 12.02
N TYR A 249 17.08 17.46 10.98
CA TYR A 249 17.72 16.23 10.52
C TYR A 249 18.71 15.65 11.54
N LEU A 250 19.74 16.42 11.90
CA LEU A 250 20.78 15.93 12.81
C LEU A 250 20.21 15.54 14.18
N PRO A 251 19.38 16.38 14.85
CA PRO A 251 18.78 16.01 16.12
C PRO A 251 17.95 14.72 16.04
N LEU A 252 17.23 14.50 14.94
CA LEU A 252 16.48 13.27 14.71
C LEU A 252 17.42 12.08 14.55
N ALA A 253 18.42 12.18 13.67
CA ALA A 253 19.37 11.12 13.38
C ALA A 253 20.13 10.68 14.64
N GLU A 254 20.64 11.63 15.42
CA GLU A 254 21.31 11.36 16.70
C GLU A 254 20.37 10.71 17.72
N LYS A 255 19.13 11.20 17.82
CA LYS A 255 18.13 10.65 18.74
C LYS A 255 17.78 9.20 18.41
N VAL A 256 17.49 8.91 17.14
CA VAL A 256 17.20 7.54 16.67
C VAL A 256 18.40 6.65 16.94
N HIS A 257 19.60 7.07 16.52
CA HIS A 257 20.82 6.27 16.66
C HIS A 257 21.17 6.00 18.13
N LYS A 258 21.05 7.00 19.00
CA LYS A 258 21.30 6.85 20.44
C LYS A 258 20.30 5.90 21.11
N ALA A 259 19.03 5.94 20.70
CA ALA A 259 17.99 5.09 21.25
C ALA A 259 18.18 3.62 20.82
N LYS A 260 18.43 3.41 19.53
CA LYS A 260 18.68 2.09 18.94
C LYS A 260 19.49 2.25 17.64
N PRO A 261 20.79 1.95 17.65
CA PRO A 261 21.57 1.92 16.42
C PRO A 261 20.94 0.94 15.41
N SER A 262 20.52 1.49 14.28
CA SER A 262 19.99 0.76 13.11
C SER A 262 20.75 1.17 11.85
N SER A 263 20.67 0.35 10.80
CA SER A 263 21.30 0.65 9.52
C SER A 263 20.85 1.99 8.95
N GLU A 264 19.56 2.32 9.08
CA GLU A 264 18.98 3.62 8.68
C GLU A 264 19.58 4.78 9.47
N SER A 265 19.72 4.63 10.80
CA SER A 265 20.27 5.66 11.67
C SER A 265 21.76 5.94 11.41
N ALA A 266 22.54 4.88 11.21
CA ALA A 266 23.96 4.98 10.87
C ALA A 266 24.11 5.59 9.47
N TYR A 267 23.29 5.17 8.51
CA TYR A 267 23.28 5.75 7.18
C TYR A 267 23.00 7.26 7.23
N GLY A 268 22.01 7.68 8.01
CA GLY A 268 21.66 9.10 8.16
C GLY A 268 22.81 9.95 8.74
N LEU A 269 23.45 9.49 9.83
CA LEU A 269 24.63 10.18 10.39
C LEU A 269 25.80 10.24 9.39
N GLY A 270 26.00 9.15 8.63
CA GLY A 270 27.00 9.13 7.57
C GLY A 270 26.70 10.11 6.44
N LEU A 271 25.43 10.26 6.02
CA LEU A 271 25.02 11.23 5.01
C LEU A 271 25.27 12.67 5.47
N TYR A 272 24.87 12.98 6.71
CA TYR A 272 25.12 14.29 7.31
C TYR A 272 26.61 14.64 7.30
N LEU A 273 27.48 13.75 7.80
CA LEU A 273 28.93 14.00 7.83
C LEU A 273 29.54 14.15 6.44
N ALA A 274 29.10 13.35 5.47
CA ALA A 274 29.56 13.49 4.08
C ALA A 274 29.21 14.87 3.53
N LYS A 275 28.02 15.38 3.84
CA LYS A 275 27.57 16.72 3.45
C LYS A 275 28.41 17.82 4.10
N GLN A 276 28.81 17.62 5.36
CA GLN A 276 29.78 18.49 6.08
C GLN A 276 31.23 18.32 5.62
N ARG A 277 31.47 17.51 4.58
CA ARG A 277 32.80 17.16 4.03
C ARG A 277 33.71 16.36 4.99
N ASP A 278 33.17 15.85 6.10
CA ASP A 278 33.87 14.89 6.95
C ASP A 278 33.73 13.47 6.39
N MET A 279 34.54 13.17 5.38
CA MET A 279 34.51 11.88 4.70
C MET A 279 35.02 10.74 5.59
N SER A 280 35.95 11.03 6.50
CA SER A 280 36.50 10.05 7.43
C SER A 280 35.47 9.63 8.48
N GLY A 281 34.79 10.60 9.10
CA GLY A 281 33.68 10.37 10.01
C GLY A 281 32.49 9.70 9.32
N SER A 282 32.12 10.19 8.13
CA SER A 282 31.06 9.59 7.31
C SER A 282 31.34 8.12 7.01
N LEU A 283 32.57 7.78 6.61
CA LEU A 283 32.96 6.41 6.29
C LEU A 283 32.79 5.46 7.48
N LYS A 284 32.97 5.93 8.72
CA LYS A 284 32.75 5.13 9.93
C LYS A 284 31.28 4.72 10.04
N TYR A 285 30.36 5.67 9.91
CA TYR A 285 28.93 5.39 10.01
C TYR A 285 28.37 4.65 8.79
N MET A 286 28.93 4.89 7.59
CA MET A 286 28.56 4.15 6.38
C MET A 286 28.92 2.65 6.48
N LYS A 287 30.05 2.31 7.13
CA LYS A 287 30.39 0.92 7.44
C LYS A 287 29.38 0.30 8.40
N GLU A 288 29.08 1.00 9.48
CA GLU A 288 28.10 0.55 10.46
C GLU A 288 26.73 0.30 9.81
N ALA A 289 26.30 1.16 8.88
CA ALA A 289 25.07 0.95 8.13
C ALA A 289 25.08 -0.35 7.29
N VAL A 290 26.20 -0.64 6.62
CA VAL A 290 26.39 -1.88 5.85
C VAL A 290 26.42 -3.11 6.76
N ASP A 291 27.08 -3.01 7.91
CA ASP A 291 27.23 -4.11 8.87
C ASP A 291 25.88 -4.45 9.54
N LEU A 292 25.07 -3.43 9.85
CA LEU A 292 23.72 -3.58 10.41
C LEU A 292 22.66 -4.02 9.38
N CYS A 293 23.00 -4.06 8.08
CA CYS A 293 22.12 -4.46 6.99
C CYS A 293 22.69 -5.67 6.24
N SER A 294 22.90 -6.80 6.93
CA SER A 294 23.43 -8.02 6.31
C SER A 294 22.52 -8.57 5.19
N ASP A 295 21.20 -8.56 5.41
CA ASP A 295 20.19 -9.13 4.50
C ASP A 295 18.98 -8.20 4.31
N CYS A 296 19.17 -6.90 4.51
CA CYS A 296 18.09 -5.92 4.36
C CYS A 296 17.97 -5.42 2.92
N THR A 297 16.76 -5.00 2.52
CA THR A 297 16.44 -4.57 1.15
C THR A 297 17.25 -3.36 0.67
N ASP A 298 17.80 -2.56 1.60
CA ASP A 298 18.61 -1.38 1.31
C ASP A 298 20.12 -1.66 1.25
N ARG A 299 20.56 -2.93 1.32
CA ARG A 299 22.00 -3.29 1.38
C ARG A 299 22.80 -2.73 0.20
N VAL A 300 22.29 -2.87 -1.02
CA VAL A 300 22.94 -2.36 -2.24
C VAL A 300 23.10 -0.84 -2.16
N LYS A 301 22.06 -0.12 -1.70
CA LYS A 301 22.10 1.34 -1.50
C LYS A 301 23.20 1.74 -0.52
N TYR A 302 23.31 1.04 0.61
CA TYR A 302 24.33 1.34 1.62
C TYR A 302 25.75 1.04 1.13
N LEU A 303 25.95 -0.10 0.46
CA LEU A 303 27.25 -0.46 -0.13
C LEU A 303 27.72 0.55 -1.18
N LEU A 304 26.82 0.97 -2.08
CA LEU A 304 27.13 1.97 -3.10
C LEU A 304 27.56 3.30 -2.47
N LYS A 305 26.81 3.79 -1.47
CA LYS A 305 27.15 5.04 -0.79
C LYS A 305 28.44 4.94 0.01
N ALA A 306 28.66 3.83 0.72
CA ALA A 306 29.91 3.58 1.44
C ALA A 306 31.12 3.54 0.49
N GLY A 307 30.96 2.96 -0.70
CA GLY A 307 31.97 2.96 -1.76
C GLY A 307 32.32 4.36 -2.27
N GLN A 308 31.31 5.20 -2.48
CA GLN A 308 31.48 6.61 -2.87
C GLN A 308 32.21 7.42 -1.80
N VAL A 309 31.76 7.33 -0.54
CA VAL A 309 32.38 8.01 0.60
C VAL A 309 33.82 7.53 0.80
N ALA A 310 34.08 6.22 0.71
CA ALA A 310 35.43 5.67 0.82
C ALA A 310 36.36 6.20 -0.27
N SER A 311 35.87 6.37 -1.50
CA SER A 311 36.64 6.99 -2.58
C SER A 311 36.97 8.44 -2.29
N ALA A 312 35.97 9.22 -1.85
CA ALA A 312 36.14 10.63 -1.47
C ALA A 312 37.07 10.81 -0.25
N ALA A 313 37.13 9.83 0.65
CA ALA A 313 38.06 9.77 1.78
C ALA A 313 39.49 9.32 1.40
N GLY A 314 39.76 8.98 0.14
CA GLY A 314 41.04 8.41 -0.30
C GLY A 314 41.26 6.93 0.08
N ALA A 315 40.24 6.27 0.66
CA ALA A 315 40.28 4.88 1.09
C ALA A 315 39.97 3.92 -0.09
N HIS A 316 40.74 4.00 -1.17
CA HIS A 316 40.48 3.28 -2.42
C HIS A 316 40.39 1.75 -2.26
N GLY A 317 41.14 1.17 -1.32
CA GLY A 317 41.05 -0.27 -1.02
C GLY A 317 39.68 -0.67 -0.47
N GLN A 318 39.11 0.15 0.43
CA GLN A 318 37.78 -0.07 0.99
C GLN A 318 36.70 0.22 -0.05
N SER A 319 36.87 1.26 -0.86
CA SER A 319 35.96 1.56 -1.99
C SER A 319 35.82 0.37 -2.94
N ARG A 320 36.94 -0.26 -3.34
CA ARG A 320 36.92 -1.50 -4.14
C ARG A 320 36.25 -2.67 -3.42
N SER A 321 36.48 -2.81 -2.11
CA SER A 321 35.83 -3.86 -1.32
C SER A 321 34.31 -3.74 -1.33
N PHE A 322 33.77 -2.53 -1.11
CA PHE A 322 32.32 -2.30 -1.18
C PHE A 322 31.75 -2.55 -2.58
N ALA A 323 32.44 -2.07 -3.64
CA ALA A 323 32.02 -2.33 -5.02
C ALA A 323 31.95 -3.83 -5.33
N ASN A 324 32.92 -4.63 -4.86
CA ASN A 324 32.90 -6.08 -5.04
C ASN A 324 31.75 -6.75 -4.28
N GLN A 325 31.39 -6.25 -3.09
CA GLN A 325 30.24 -6.75 -2.34
C GLN A 325 28.92 -6.47 -3.05
N VAL A 326 28.78 -5.33 -3.74
CA VAL A 326 27.57 -5.04 -4.55
C VAL A 326 27.35 -6.10 -5.63
N LEU A 327 28.42 -6.60 -6.26
CA LEU A 327 28.35 -7.63 -7.30
C LEU A 327 27.96 -9.02 -6.77
N GLN A 328 27.86 -9.18 -5.45
CA GLN A 328 27.56 -10.45 -4.78
C GLN A 328 26.15 -10.50 -4.17
N VAL A 329 25.41 -9.39 -4.24
CA VAL A 329 24.00 -9.29 -3.80
C VAL A 329 23.10 -9.60 -4.99
#